data_AF-A0ABD2L0F5-F1
#
_entry.id   AF-A0ABD2L0F5-F1
#
_cell.length_a   1.000
_cell.length_b   1.000
_cell.length_c   1.000
_cell.angle_alpha   90.00
_cell.angle_beta   90.00
_cell.angle_gamma   90.00
#
_symmetry.space_group_name_H-M   'P 1'
#
loop_
_entity.id
_entity.type
_entity.pdbx_description
1 polymer ?
#
loop_
_entity_poly.entity_id
_entity_poly.type
_entity_poly.pdbx_seq_one_letter_code
_entity_poly.pdbx_strand_id
1 'polypeptide(L)'
;MAEAAIRQLSDVFQQFLTAQQANVAAPAQPTQSPNLANFDCFGLGDHVESDIEGWLERFALALDCSAPNLQDELKVKLLLTKLSETAYAEYSKHCLPKKPTEFDFTKTSEMLLSLFAKQQSVWINRYVCLKAEKQDEEDFRGFIIRHKRLLSDFEFKKLNEQQFNCLMLLVALKSPKDAELRKRILSKLAADGDRATYENVVNDIQMFLSTISEAKAMERPSNSNILAVKRRQQPRRTISEKKAVSTNHVGVVAESTLH
;
A
#
# COMPACT_ATOMS: atom_id res chain seq x y z
N MET A 1 -37.24 -33.71 -79.74
CA MET A 1 -37.77 -33.45 -78.38
C MET A 1 -36.84 -33.93 -77.26
N ALA A 2 -36.01 -34.97 -77.45
CA ALA A 2 -35.09 -35.48 -76.41
C ALA A 2 -33.90 -34.56 -76.07
N GLU A 3 -33.30 -33.86 -77.05
CA GLU A 3 -32.15 -32.96 -76.80
C GLU A 3 -32.48 -31.74 -75.94
N ALA A 4 -33.71 -31.21 -76.06
CA ALA A 4 -34.15 -30.07 -75.25
C ALA A 4 -34.30 -30.45 -73.77
N ALA A 5 -34.77 -31.67 -73.49
CA ALA A 5 -34.89 -32.18 -72.13
C ALA A 5 -33.51 -32.43 -71.48
N ILE A 6 -32.54 -32.91 -72.26
CA ILE A 6 -31.16 -33.15 -71.78
C ILE A 6 -30.45 -31.83 -71.44
N ARG A 7 -30.65 -30.78 -72.25
CA ARG A 7 -30.12 -29.44 -71.95
C ARG A 7 -30.72 -28.85 -70.67
N GLN A 8 -32.04 -28.96 -70.48
CA GLN A 8 -32.68 -28.48 -69.25
C GLN A 8 -32.18 -29.22 -68.01
N LEU A 9 -31.96 -30.53 -68.10
CA LEU A 9 -31.42 -31.32 -66.99
C LEU A 9 -29.97 -30.92 -66.65
N SER A 10 -29.16 -30.63 -67.67
CA SER A 10 -27.79 -30.12 -67.49
C SER A 10 -27.77 -28.75 -66.82
N ASP A 11 -28.65 -27.84 -67.23
CA ASP A 11 -28.71 -26.48 -66.67
C ASP A 11 -29.18 -26.47 -65.22
N VAL A 12 -30.16 -27.32 -64.87
CA VAL A 12 -30.64 -27.49 -63.49
C VAL A 12 -29.56 -28.11 -62.62
N PHE A 13 -28.81 -29.09 -63.14
CA PHE A 13 -27.71 -29.69 -62.41
C PHE A 13 -26.55 -28.70 -62.19
N GLN A 14 -26.24 -27.87 -63.19
CA GLN A 14 -25.23 -26.83 -63.08
C GLN A 14 -25.64 -25.74 -62.08
N GLN A 15 -26.91 -25.32 -62.07
CA GLN A 15 -27.44 -24.40 -61.07
C GLN A 15 -27.40 -24.98 -59.65
N PHE A 16 -27.71 -26.27 -59.49
CA PHE A 16 -27.63 -26.94 -58.19
C PHE A 16 -26.19 -27.01 -57.66
N LEU A 17 -25.21 -27.32 -58.52
CA LEU A 17 -23.79 -27.32 -58.16
C LEU A 17 -23.31 -25.90 -57.77
N THR A 18 -23.76 -24.88 -58.50
CA THR A 18 -23.38 -23.47 -58.23
C THR A 18 -24.00 -22.98 -56.91
N ALA A 19 -25.25 -23.34 -56.63
CA ALA A 19 -25.94 -23.00 -55.39
C ALA A 19 -25.35 -23.73 -54.17
N GLN A 20 -24.84 -24.96 -54.34
CA GLN A 20 -24.19 -25.70 -53.25
C GLN A 20 -22.81 -25.12 -52.91
N GLN A 21 -22.08 -24.58 -53.90
CA GLN A 21 -20.80 -23.89 -53.68
C GLN A 21 -20.96 -22.50 -53.05
N ALA A 22 -22.08 -21.81 -53.30
CA ALA A 22 -22.38 -20.53 -52.64
C ALA A 22 -22.82 -20.67 -51.18
N ASN A 23 -23.17 -21.89 -50.73
CA ASN A 23 -23.63 -22.16 -49.37
C ASN A 23 -22.57 -22.81 -48.47
N VAL A 24 -21.32 -22.93 -48.96
CA VAL A 24 -20.17 -23.22 -48.10
C VAL A 24 -19.75 -21.88 -47.53
N ALA A 25 -19.93 -21.72 -46.23
CA ALA A 25 -19.47 -20.58 -45.46
C ALA A 25 -18.10 -20.11 -45.96
N ALA A 26 -17.96 -18.79 -46.15
CA ALA A 26 -16.67 -18.15 -46.38
C ALA A 26 -15.63 -18.81 -45.45
N PRO A 27 -14.42 -19.14 -45.94
CA PRO A 27 -13.39 -19.65 -45.06
C PRO A 27 -13.28 -18.68 -43.90
N ALA A 28 -13.55 -19.18 -42.69
CA ALA A 28 -13.33 -18.43 -41.47
C ALA A 28 -11.93 -17.83 -41.62
N GLN A 29 -11.88 -16.50 -41.71
CA GLN A 29 -10.60 -15.79 -41.68
C GLN A 29 -9.84 -16.40 -40.50
N PRO A 30 -8.54 -16.75 -40.66
CA PRO A 30 -7.76 -17.15 -39.51
C PRO A 30 -8.00 -16.06 -38.48
N THR A 31 -8.52 -16.45 -37.32
CA THR A 31 -8.81 -15.56 -36.21
C THR A 31 -7.47 -14.90 -35.90
N GLN A 32 -7.20 -13.76 -36.54
CA GLN A 32 -6.03 -12.97 -36.26
C GLN A 32 -6.29 -12.53 -34.83
N SER A 33 -5.58 -13.16 -33.90
CA SER A 33 -5.54 -12.69 -32.53
C SER A 33 -5.29 -11.19 -32.62
N PRO A 34 -6.17 -10.35 -32.06
CA PRO A 34 -5.96 -8.91 -32.12
C PRO A 34 -4.62 -8.62 -31.45
N ASN A 35 -3.63 -8.31 -32.27
CA ASN A 35 -2.27 -8.11 -31.80
C ASN A 35 -2.11 -6.63 -31.44
N LEU A 36 -2.03 -6.34 -30.15
CA LEU A 36 -1.64 -5.03 -29.64
C LEU A 36 -0.13 -4.83 -29.83
N ALA A 37 0.35 -4.84 -31.08
CA ALA A 37 1.78 -4.86 -31.40
C ALA A 37 2.55 -3.69 -30.78
N ASN A 38 1.91 -2.54 -30.64
CA ASN A 38 2.50 -1.31 -30.10
C ASN A 38 2.23 -1.07 -28.60
N PHE A 39 1.73 -2.07 -27.86
CA PHE A 39 1.47 -1.93 -26.43
C PHE A 39 2.60 -2.53 -25.59
N ASP A 40 3.12 -1.73 -24.67
CA ASP A 40 4.27 -2.08 -23.81
C ASP A 40 3.95 -3.21 -22.83
N CYS A 41 4.93 -4.09 -22.60
CA CYS A 41 4.79 -5.16 -21.62
C CYS A 41 4.87 -4.62 -20.18
N PHE A 42 4.09 -5.21 -19.27
CA PHE A 42 4.20 -4.96 -17.84
C PHE A 42 5.40 -5.69 -17.24
N GLY A 43 6.31 -4.93 -16.62
CA GLY A 43 7.54 -5.44 -16.03
C GLY A 43 7.70 -5.08 -14.56
N LEU A 44 8.33 -5.99 -13.81
CA LEU A 44 8.95 -5.67 -12.52
C LEU A 44 10.34 -5.10 -12.82
N GLY A 45 10.43 -3.78 -13.01
CA GLY A 45 11.71 -3.09 -13.24
C GLY A 45 12.42 -2.75 -11.92
N ASP A 46 13.75 -2.63 -11.97
CA ASP A 46 14.59 -2.38 -10.78
C ASP A 46 14.54 -0.93 -10.26
N HIS A 47 13.94 0.01 -11.00
CA HIS A 47 14.04 1.45 -10.70
C HIS A 47 12.75 2.28 -10.83
N VAL A 48 11.64 1.70 -11.29
CA VAL A 48 10.35 2.40 -11.38
C VAL A 48 9.32 1.53 -10.69
N GLU A 49 8.66 2.07 -9.67
CA GLU A 49 7.46 1.44 -9.10
C GLU A 49 6.45 1.24 -10.23
N SER A 50 6.22 -0.02 -10.57
CA SER A 50 5.39 -0.38 -11.73
C SER A 50 3.92 -0.08 -11.41
N ASP A 51 3.37 0.95 -12.05
CA ASP A 51 1.96 1.36 -11.89
C ASP A 51 1.05 0.39 -12.66
N ILE A 52 0.77 -0.76 -12.06
CA ILE A 52 -0.09 -1.81 -12.64
C ILE A 52 -1.52 -1.30 -12.89
N GLU A 53 -2.02 -0.41 -12.04
CA GLU A 53 -3.36 0.19 -12.17
C GLU A 53 -3.44 1.00 -13.47
N GLY A 54 -2.54 1.97 -13.65
CA GLY A 54 -2.48 2.77 -14.87
C GLY A 54 -2.11 1.95 -16.11
N TRP A 55 -1.35 0.87 -15.96
CA TRP A 55 -1.05 -0.04 -17.08
C TRP A 55 -2.28 -0.84 -17.51
N LEU A 56 -3.05 -1.41 -16.57
CA LEU A 56 -4.29 -2.15 -16.86
C LEU A 56 -5.36 -1.25 -17.47
N GLU A 57 -5.51 -0.01 -16.99
CA GLU A 57 -6.43 0.97 -17.58
C GLU A 57 -6.08 1.27 -19.04
N ARG A 58 -4.80 1.51 -19.33
CA ARG A 58 -4.33 1.71 -20.71
C ARG A 58 -4.51 0.46 -21.57
N PHE A 59 -4.30 -0.72 -21.01
CA PHE A 59 -4.48 -2.00 -21.72
C PHE A 59 -5.95 -2.20 -22.09
N ALA A 60 -6.87 -1.98 -21.14
CA ALA A 60 -8.31 -2.05 -21.38
C ALA A 60 -8.76 -1.04 -22.44
N LEU A 61 -8.27 0.20 -22.38
CA LEU A 61 -8.55 1.21 -23.39
C LEU A 61 -8.05 0.79 -24.79
N ALA A 62 -6.83 0.25 -24.87
CA ALA A 62 -6.26 -0.23 -26.13
C ALA A 62 -7.05 -1.41 -26.72
N LEU A 63 -7.53 -2.30 -25.86
CA LEU A 63 -8.44 -3.39 -26.21
C LEU A 63 -9.77 -2.85 -26.76
N ASP A 64 -10.39 -1.90 -26.10
CA ASP A 64 -11.67 -1.33 -26.53
C ASP A 64 -11.56 -0.62 -27.88
N CYS A 65 -10.45 0.07 -28.14
CA CYS A 65 -10.19 0.69 -29.44
C CYS A 65 -9.93 -0.32 -30.57
N SER A 66 -9.27 -1.44 -30.28
CA SER A 66 -8.79 -2.38 -31.31
C SER A 66 -9.73 -3.57 -31.53
N ALA A 67 -10.41 -4.03 -30.48
CA ALA A 67 -11.21 -5.26 -30.48
C ALA A 67 -12.32 -5.20 -29.39
N PRO A 68 -13.33 -4.32 -29.53
CA PRO A 68 -14.35 -4.10 -28.50
C PRO A 68 -15.18 -5.34 -28.16
N ASN A 69 -15.37 -6.25 -29.12
CA ASN A 69 -16.18 -7.47 -28.97
C ASN A 69 -15.32 -8.73 -28.77
N LEU A 70 -14.09 -8.60 -28.31
CA LEU A 70 -13.20 -9.74 -28.10
C LEU A 70 -13.76 -10.67 -27.00
N GLN A 71 -13.74 -11.97 -27.26
CA GLN A 71 -14.10 -12.97 -26.24
C GLN A 71 -13.17 -12.89 -25.05
N ASP A 72 -13.72 -13.14 -23.86
CA ASP A 72 -13.02 -12.98 -22.60
C ASP A 72 -11.75 -13.85 -22.49
N GLU A 73 -11.82 -15.10 -22.95
CA GLU A 73 -10.66 -16.01 -23.00
C GLU A 73 -9.50 -15.43 -23.83
N LEU A 74 -9.80 -14.74 -24.94
CA LEU A 74 -8.79 -14.11 -25.78
C LEU A 74 -8.26 -12.81 -25.15
N LYS A 75 -9.09 -12.07 -24.41
CA LYS A 75 -8.65 -10.90 -23.63
C LYS A 75 -7.64 -11.32 -22.57
N VAL A 76 -7.92 -12.40 -21.84
CA VAL A 76 -7.02 -12.96 -20.82
C VAL A 76 -5.72 -13.43 -21.46
N LYS A 77 -5.78 -14.22 -22.53
CA LYS A 77 -4.55 -14.67 -23.23
C LYS A 77 -3.71 -13.49 -23.70
N LEU A 78 -4.34 -12.47 -24.30
CA LEU A 78 -3.62 -11.28 -24.76
C LEU A 78 -2.99 -10.50 -23.61
N LEU A 79 -3.72 -10.32 -22.50
CA LEU A 79 -3.21 -9.68 -21.29
C LEU A 79 -1.97 -10.41 -20.76
N LEU A 80 -2.03 -11.75 -20.66
CA LEU A 80 -0.93 -12.57 -20.18
C LEU A 80 0.29 -12.52 -21.11
N THR A 81 0.11 -12.41 -22.43
CA THR A 81 1.22 -12.22 -23.38
C THR A 81 1.90 -10.85 -23.26
N LYS A 82 1.25 -9.89 -22.60
CA LYS A 82 1.80 -8.56 -22.33
C LYS A 82 2.41 -8.45 -20.94
N LEU A 83 2.49 -9.54 -20.17
CA LEU A 83 3.31 -9.59 -18.97
C LEU A 83 4.75 -9.93 -19.35
N SER A 84 5.71 -9.34 -18.66
CA SER A 84 7.11 -9.79 -18.67
C SER A 84 7.23 -11.21 -18.13
N GLU A 85 8.36 -11.87 -18.42
CA GLU A 85 8.63 -13.23 -17.94
C GLU A 85 8.54 -13.33 -16.40
N THR A 86 9.08 -12.34 -15.68
CA THR A 86 9.05 -12.30 -14.21
C THR A 86 7.63 -12.11 -13.67
N ALA A 87 6.88 -11.13 -14.20
CA ALA A 87 5.50 -10.88 -13.79
C ALA A 87 4.58 -12.07 -14.11
N TYR A 88 4.73 -12.68 -15.28
CA TYR A 88 3.96 -13.87 -15.65
C TYR A 88 4.27 -15.05 -14.73
N ALA A 89 5.55 -15.28 -14.39
CA ALA A 89 5.94 -16.37 -13.50
C ALA A 89 5.34 -16.21 -12.09
N GLU A 90 5.31 -14.99 -11.56
CA GLU A 90 4.71 -14.69 -10.26
C GLU A 90 3.18 -14.85 -10.28
N TYR A 91 2.52 -14.30 -11.31
CA TYR A 91 1.09 -14.52 -11.53
C TYR A 91 0.74 -16.00 -11.67
N SER A 92 1.49 -16.76 -12.46
CA SER A 92 1.25 -18.17 -12.68
C SER A 92 1.40 -19.01 -11.42
N LYS A 93 2.31 -18.66 -10.51
CA LYS A 93 2.43 -19.31 -9.19
C LYS A 93 1.22 -19.00 -8.31
N HIS A 94 0.72 -17.76 -8.36
CA HIS A 94 -0.45 -17.32 -7.59
C HIS A 94 -1.76 -17.98 -8.07
N CYS A 95 -1.85 -18.35 -9.34
CA CYS A 95 -3.01 -19.06 -9.90
C CYS A 95 -3.19 -20.50 -9.42
N LEU A 96 -2.14 -21.13 -8.87
CA LEU A 96 -2.17 -22.54 -8.51
C LEU A 96 -3.29 -22.84 -7.48
N PRO A 97 -4.01 -23.97 -7.62
CA PRO A 97 -3.75 -25.09 -8.53
C PRO A 97 -4.32 -24.94 -9.95
N LYS A 98 -5.02 -23.83 -10.26
CA LYS A 98 -5.65 -23.59 -11.57
C LYS A 98 -4.65 -23.04 -12.58
N LYS A 99 -4.98 -23.12 -13.88
CA LYS A 99 -4.16 -22.49 -14.92
C LYS A 99 -4.43 -20.98 -15.01
N PRO A 100 -3.41 -20.18 -15.37
CA PRO A 100 -3.54 -18.73 -15.60
C PRO A 100 -4.68 -18.31 -16.54
N THR A 101 -5.03 -19.15 -17.52
CA THR A 101 -6.06 -18.85 -18.53
C THR A 101 -7.47 -19.32 -18.13
N GLU A 102 -7.65 -19.91 -16.95
CA GLU A 102 -8.96 -20.40 -16.48
C GLU A 102 -9.79 -19.32 -15.76
N PHE A 103 -9.21 -18.14 -15.54
CA PHE A 103 -9.87 -16.99 -14.95
C PHE A 103 -10.42 -16.08 -16.04
N ASP A 104 -11.51 -15.37 -15.74
CA ASP A 104 -12.01 -14.32 -16.61
C ASP A 104 -11.13 -13.07 -16.55
N PHE A 105 -11.34 -12.12 -17.47
CA PHE A 105 -10.55 -10.90 -17.57
C PHE A 105 -10.62 -10.05 -16.29
N THR A 106 -11.81 -9.92 -15.71
CA THR A 106 -12.04 -9.18 -14.47
C THR A 106 -11.22 -9.78 -13.33
N LYS A 107 -11.32 -11.10 -13.14
CA LYS A 107 -10.63 -11.80 -12.06
C LYS A 107 -9.13 -11.82 -12.24
N THR A 108 -8.67 -11.96 -13.49
CA THR A 108 -7.26 -11.86 -13.84
C THR A 108 -6.72 -10.48 -13.46
N SER A 109 -7.44 -9.41 -13.80
CA SER A 109 -7.07 -8.04 -13.47
C SER A 109 -7.01 -7.82 -11.95
N GLU A 110 -8.00 -8.29 -11.19
CA GLU A 110 -7.99 -8.24 -9.72
C GLU A 110 -6.77 -8.95 -9.11
N MET A 111 -6.43 -10.14 -9.63
CA MET A 111 -5.29 -10.91 -9.14
C MET A 111 -3.96 -10.21 -9.45
N LEU A 112 -3.82 -9.59 -10.62
CA LEU A 112 -2.65 -8.79 -10.97
C LEU A 112 -2.52 -7.56 -10.07
N LEU A 113 -3.63 -6.86 -9.80
CA LEU A 113 -3.66 -5.76 -8.83
C LEU A 113 -3.24 -6.25 -7.44
N SER A 114 -3.77 -7.38 -6.98
CA SER A 114 -3.41 -7.94 -5.66
C SER A 114 -1.92 -8.29 -5.52
N LEU A 115 -1.26 -8.69 -6.61
CA LEU A 115 0.15 -9.09 -6.61
C LEU A 115 1.09 -7.89 -6.76
N PHE A 116 0.76 -6.97 -7.67
CA PHE A 116 1.70 -5.97 -8.15
C PHE A 116 1.32 -4.54 -7.74
N ALA A 117 0.07 -4.29 -7.34
CA ALA A 117 -0.28 -2.98 -6.79
C ALA A 117 0.29 -2.85 -5.39
N LYS A 118 0.71 -1.64 -5.03
CA LYS A 118 1.09 -1.38 -3.65
C LYS A 118 -0.13 -1.56 -2.77
N GLN A 119 -0.05 -2.45 -1.81
CA GLN A 119 -1.03 -2.53 -0.73
C GLN A 119 -0.82 -1.36 0.24
N GLN A 120 -1.19 -0.16 -0.20
CA GLN A 120 -1.32 0.98 0.71
C GLN A 120 -2.76 1.03 1.21
N SER A 121 -2.92 0.98 2.53
CA SER A 121 -4.22 1.17 3.16
C SER A 121 -4.75 2.57 2.82
N VAL A 122 -6.07 2.70 2.63
CA VAL A 122 -6.75 3.99 2.49
C VAL A 122 -6.38 4.96 3.63
N TRP A 123 -6.11 4.45 4.84
CA TRP A 123 -5.64 5.28 5.96
C TRP A 123 -4.26 5.89 5.74
N ILE A 124 -3.35 5.16 5.08
CA ILE A 124 -2.04 5.68 4.70
C ILE A 124 -2.20 6.72 3.60
N ASN A 125 -3.02 6.46 2.58
CA ASN A 125 -3.29 7.42 1.50
C ASN A 125 -3.84 8.74 2.07
N ARG A 126 -4.80 8.64 2.99
CA ARG A 126 -5.36 9.79 3.72
C ARG A 126 -4.31 10.55 4.51
N TYR A 127 -3.47 9.84 5.26
CA TYR A 127 -2.37 10.45 6.02
C TYR A 127 -1.35 11.15 5.14
N VAL A 128 -0.92 10.51 4.04
CA VAL A 128 0.05 11.08 3.08
C VAL A 128 -0.52 12.33 2.42
N CYS A 129 -1.79 12.31 2.01
CA CYS A 129 -2.48 13.47 1.47
C CYS A 129 -2.52 14.65 2.47
N LEU A 130 -2.85 14.41 3.74
CA LEU A 130 -2.92 15.47 4.74
C LEU A 130 -1.55 16.05 5.11
N LYS A 131 -0.50 15.24 4.98
CA LYS A 131 0.89 15.65 5.21
C LYS A 131 1.55 16.20 3.94
N ALA A 132 0.83 16.30 2.83
CA ALA A 132 1.41 16.70 1.57
C ALA A 132 1.82 18.17 1.59
N GLU A 133 3.12 18.40 1.52
CA GLU A 133 3.73 19.73 1.38
C GLU A 133 4.40 19.82 0.01
N LYS A 134 4.40 21.03 -0.57
CA LYS A 134 5.19 21.31 -1.77
C LYS A 134 6.67 21.27 -1.38
N GLN A 135 7.47 20.54 -2.14
CA GLN A 135 8.93 20.51 -1.93
C GLN A 135 9.56 21.76 -2.52
N ASP A 136 10.71 22.21 -1.99
CA ASP A 136 11.38 23.43 -2.46
C ASP A 136 11.73 23.38 -3.95
N GLU A 137 12.24 22.23 -4.40
CA GLU A 137 12.67 21.97 -5.79
C GLU A 137 11.52 21.64 -6.75
N GLU A 138 10.30 21.41 -6.25
CA GLU A 138 9.16 20.99 -7.06
C GLU A 138 8.48 22.18 -7.74
N ASP A 139 8.20 22.10 -9.04
CA ASP A 139 7.41 23.14 -9.72
C ASP A 139 5.95 23.09 -9.27
N PHE A 140 5.27 24.24 -9.26
CA PHE A 140 3.90 24.31 -8.76
C PHE A 140 2.92 23.46 -9.58
N ARG A 141 3.18 23.28 -10.88
CA ARG A 141 2.37 22.41 -11.75
C ARG A 141 2.55 20.94 -11.37
N GLY A 142 3.78 20.48 -11.15
CA GLY A 142 4.07 19.14 -10.63
C GLY A 142 3.36 18.90 -9.29
N PHE A 143 3.45 19.88 -8.38
CA PHE A 143 2.73 19.83 -7.10
C PHE A 143 1.22 19.68 -7.28
N ILE A 144 0.58 20.46 -8.15
CA ILE A 144 -0.88 20.35 -8.40
C ILE A 144 -1.25 18.97 -8.92
N ILE A 145 -0.47 18.41 -9.85
CA ILE A 145 -0.73 17.08 -10.41
C ILE A 145 -0.64 16.02 -9.31
N ARG A 146 0.43 16.05 -8.50
CA ARG A 146 0.62 15.16 -7.36
C ARG A 146 -0.49 15.33 -6.32
N HIS A 147 -0.87 16.56 -5.99
CA HIS A 147 -1.92 16.87 -5.03
C HIS A 147 -3.30 16.40 -5.51
N LYS A 148 -3.61 16.48 -6.81
CA LYS A 148 -4.83 15.92 -7.39
C LYS A 148 -4.89 14.40 -7.24
N ARG A 149 -3.77 13.69 -7.47
CA ARG A 149 -3.69 12.24 -7.23
C ARG A 149 -3.95 11.91 -5.76
N LEU A 150 -3.27 12.60 -4.85
CA LEU A 150 -3.46 12.42 -3.40
C LEU A 150 -4.91 12.66 -2.94
N LEU A 151 -5.59 13.68 -3.49
CA LEU A 151 -7.00 13.94 -3.20
C LEU A 151 -7.94 12.86 -3.76
N SER A 152 -7.60 12.26 -4.91
CA SER A 152 -8.34 11.12 -5.45
C SER A 152 -8.25 9.93 -4.51
N ASP A 153 -7.04 9.59 -4.07
CA ASP A 153 -6.76 8.45 -3.20
C ASP A 153 -7.27 8.65 -1.75
N PHE A 154 -7.56 9.89 -1.35
CA PHE A 154 -8.09 10.24 -0.02
C PHE A 154 -9.51 9.71 0.22
N GLU A 155 -10.31 9.59 -0.86
CA GLU A 155 -11.71 9.17 -0.82
C GLU A 155 -12.57 9.94 0.21
N PHE A 156 -12.55 11.28 0.15
CA PHE A 156 -13.16 12.16 1.17
C PHE A 156 -14.63 11.84 1.45
N LYS A 157 -15.39 11.45 0.42
CA LYS A 157 -16.83 11.14 0.53
C LYS A 157 -17.13 9.93 1.44
N LYS A 158 -16.16 9.03 1.64
CA LYS A 158 -16.29 7.87 2.53
C LYS A 158 -15.73 8.12 3.93
N LEU A 159 -15.27 9.34 4.22
CA LEU A 159 -14.69 9.70 5.51
C LEU A 159 -15.76 10.38 6.38
N ASN A 160 -15.96 9.87 7.59
CA ASN A 160 -16.82 10.51 8.58
C ASN A 160 -16.05 11.50 9.47
N GLU A 161 -16.78 12.35 10.20
CA GLU A 161 -16.19 13.38 11.07
C GLU A 161 -15.28 12.80 12.16
N GLN A 162 -15.69 11.70 12.80
CA GLN A 162 -14.92 11.06 13.86
C GLN A 162 -13.59 10.51 13.34
N GLN A 163 -13.61 9.87 12.17
CA GLN A 163 -12.43 9.39 11.47
C GLN A 163 -11.51 10.54 11.02
N PHE A 164 -12.08 11.65 10.57
CA PHE A 164 -11.31 12.86 10.25
C PHE A 164 -10.59 13.39 11.50
N ASN A 165 -11.26 13.45 12.64
CA ASN A 165 -10.63 13.86 13.91
C ASN A 165 -9.46 12.93 14.30
N CYS A 166 -9.59 11.62 14.09
CA CYS A 166 -8.48 10.68 14.30
C CYS A 166 -7.28 10.96 13.37
N LEU A 167 -7.54 11.30 12.11
CA LEU A 167 -6.49 11.68 11.15
C LEU A 167 -5.81 12.98 11.56
N MET A 168 -6.56 13.97 12.06
CA MET A 168 -5.98 15.22 12.57
C MET A 168 -5.06 14.97 13.76
N LEU A 169 -5.43 14.06 14.67
CA LEU A 169 -4.54 13.62 15.75
C LEU A 169 -3.28 12.94 15.19
N LEU A 170 -3.43 12.05 14.22
CA LEU A 170 -2.31 11.36 13.58
C LEU A 170 -1.32 12.34 12.92
N VAL A 171 -1.81 13.38 12.25
CA VAL A 171 -1.00 14.43 11.60
C VAL A 171 -0.35 15.36 12.61
N ALA A 172 -0.99 15.60 13.77
CA ALA A 172 -0.42 16.41 14.84
C ALA A 172 0.87 15.81 15.44
N LEU A 173 1.06 14.49 15.34
CA LEU A 173 2.26 13.78 15.79
C LEU A 173 3.43 13.96 14.80
N LYS A 174 4.08 15.12 14.84
CA LYS A 174 5.18 15.48 13.92
C LYS A 174 6.54 14.89 14.30
N SER A 175 6.76 14.61 15.57
CA SER A 175 8.07 14.16 16.07
C SER A 175 8.39 12.74 15.62
N PRO A 176 9.64 12.44 15.23
CA PRO A 176 10.09 11.07 14.99
C PRO A 176 9.90 10.15 16.21
N LYS A 177 9.94 10.71 17.44
CA LYS A 177 9.73 9.96 18.68
C LYS A 177 8.32 9.36 18.80
N ASP A 178 7.34 9.95 18.12
CA ASP A 178 5.95 9.50 18.13
C ASP A 178 5.65 8.50 17.01
N ALA A 179 6.68 7.94 16.35
CA ALA A 179 6.50 6.97 15.26
C ALA A 179 5.67 5.75 15.70
N GLU A 180 5.89 5.23 16.90
CA GLU A 180 5.12 4.10 17.43
C GLU A 180 3.66 4.47 17.72
N LEU A 181 3.40 5.69 18.19
CA LEU A 181 2.03 6.20 18.36
C LEU A 181 1.32 6.32 17.02
N ARG A 182 1.98 6.86 15.99
CA ARG A 182 1.43 6.92 14.63
C ARG A 182 1.09 5.54 14.08
N LYS A 183 1.98 4.56 14.26
CA LYS A 183 1.74 3.15 13.87
C LYS A 183 0.54 2.57 14.60
N ARG A 184 0.44 2.80 15.92
CA ARG A 184 -0.67 2.30 16.74
C ARG A 184 -2.01 2.88 16.29
N ILE A 185 -2.08 4.19 16.06
CA ILE A 185 -3.28 4.86 15.55
C ILE A 185 -3.70 4.29 14.20
N LEU A 186 -2.75 4.16 13.26
CA LEU A 186 -3.02 3.61 11.94
C LEU A 186 -3.53 2.16 12.02
N SER A 187 -2.92 1.33 12.87
CA SER A 187 -3.38 -0.05 13.10
C SER A 187 -4.79 -0.09 13.69
N LYS A 188 -5.10 0.81 14.64
CA LYS A 188 -6.41 0.89 15.27
C LYS A 188 -7.49 1.33 14.27
N LEU A 189 -7.18 2.33 13.44
CA LEU A 189 -8.06 2.79 12.36
C LEU A 189 -8.31 1.70 11.31
N ALA A 190 -7.27 0.95 10.93
CA ALA A 190 -7.41 -0.17 10.01
C ALA A 190 -8.28 -1.31 10.59
N ALA A 191 -8.17 -1.59 11.89
CA ALA A 191 -8.94 -2.63 12.55
C ALA A 191 -10.41 -2.24 12.78
N ASP A 192 -10.67 -1.00 13.21
CA ASP A 192 -12.03 -0.54 13.54
C ASP A 192 -12.82 -0.09 12.30
N GLY A 193 -12.13 0.31 11.22
CA GLY A 193 -12.73 0.71 9.95
C GLY A 193 -13.77 1.83 10.12
N ASP A 194 -14.99 1.57 9.66
CA ASP A 194 -16.11 2.52 9.73
C ASP A 194 -16.59 2.81 11.16
N ARG A 195 -16.25 1.94 12.12
CA ARG A 195 -16.64 2.06 13.53
C ARG A 195 -15.62 2.84 14.36
N ALA A 196 -14.52 3.27 13.74
CA ALA A 196 -13.49 4.04 14.43
C ALA A 196 -14.07 5.38 14.93
N THR A 197 -13.93 5.65 16.22
CA THR A 197 -14.29 6.93 16.84
C THR A 197 -13.07 7.59 17.44
N TYR A 198 -13.12 8.92 17.59
CA TYR A 198 -12.02 9.68 18.17
C TYR A 198 -11.70 9.20 19.60
N GLU A 199 -12.73 9.07 20.44
CA GLU A 199 -12.59 8.60 21.82
C GLU A 199 -11.99 7.19 21.90
N ASN A 200 -12.42 6.26 21.04
CA ASN A 200 -11.88 4.89 21.06
C ASN A 200 -10.39 4.86 20.71
N VAL A 201 -9.95 5.70 19.77
CA VAL A 201 -8.53 5.82 19.40
C VAL A 201 -7.72 6.48 20.52
N VAL A 202 -8.24 7.56 21.12
CA VAL A 202 -7.57 8.24 22.25
C VAL A 202 -7.41 7.31 23.45
N ASN A 203 -8.47 6.57 23.82
CA ASN A 203 -8.42 5.60 24.90
C ASN A 203 -7.39 4.49 24.64
N ASP A 204 -7.31 3.98 23.39
CA ASP A 204 -6.30 2.99 23.02
C ASP A 204 -4.87 3.53 23.16
N ILE A 205 -4.62 4.77 22.74
CA ILE A 205 -3.31 5.43 22.91
C ILE A 205 -2.98 5.60 24.40
N GLN A 206 -3.93 6.06 25.22
CA GLN A 206 -3.71 6.27 26.65
C GLN A 206 -3.40 4.95 27.35
N MET A 207 -4.15 3.88 27.05
CA MET A 207 -3.87 2.54 27.56
C MET A 207 -2.47 2.07 27.17
N PHE A 208 -2.09 2.27 25.90
CA PHE A 208 -0.75 1.92 25.42
C PHE A 208 0.36 2.68 26.16
N LEU A 209 0.19 3.99 26.38
CA LEU A 209 1.15 4.80 27.15
C LEU A 209 1.27 4.33 28.61
N SER A 210 0.15 3.97 29.24
CA SER A 210 0.14 3.38 30.59
C SER A 210 0.93 2.06 30.62
N THR A 211 0.70 1.17 29.65
CA THR A 211 1.47 -0.10 29.55
C THR A 211 2.97 0.14 29.36
N ILE A 212 3.38 1.14 28.56
CA ILE A 212 4.80 1.51 28.43
C ILE A 212 5.37 1.98 29.77
N SER A 213 4.61 2.77 30.52
CA SER A 213 5.05 3.28 31.82
C SER A 213 5.22 2.18 32.87
N GLU A 214 4.31 1.20 32.89
CA GLU A 214 4.35 0.02 33.77
C GLU A 214 5.53 -0.89 33.42
N ALA A 215 5.76 -1.17 32.13
CA ALA A 215 6.90 -1.96 31.68
C ALA A 215 8.24 -1.34 32.12
N LYS A 216 8.39 -0.01 31.96
CA LYS A 216 9.56 0.73 32.44
C LYS A 216 9.72 0.67 33.96
N ALA A 217 8.64 0.56 34.73
CA ALA A 217 8.71 0.42 36.18
C ALA A 217 9.21 -0.97 36.60
N MET A 218 8.85 -2.02 35.85
CA MET A 218 9.30 -3.40 36.08
C MET A 218 10.78 -3.61 35.71
N GLU A 219 11.29 -2.87 34.72
CA GLU A 219 12.68 -2.93 34.27
C GLU A 219 13.67 -2.18 35.19
N ARG A 220 13.18 -1.38 36.16
CA ARG A 220 14.06 -0.76 37.14
C ARG A 220 14.69 -1.85 38.01
N PRO A 221 16.03 -1.98 38.08
CA PRO A 221 16.65 -2.93 38.96
C PRO A 221 16.22 -2.60 40.39
N SER A 222 15.69 -3.60 41.09
CA SER A 222 15.48 -3.55 42.52
C SER A 222 16.88 -3.47 43.14
N ASN A 223 17.37 -2.26 43.37
CA ASN A 223 18.49 -2.02 44.28
C ASN A 223 18.00 -2.38 45.68
N SER A 224 17.99 -3.68 45.97
CA SER A 224 17.83 -4.19 47.31
C SER A 224 19.04 -3.69 48.11
N ASN A 225 18.77 -2.72 48.97
CA ASN A 225 19.70 -2.31 50.01
C ASN A 225 19.94 -3.53 50.91
N ILE A 226 20.98 -4.32 50.60
CA ILE A 226 21.52 -5.30 51.52
C ILE A 226 22.18 -4.51 52.66
N LEU A 227 21.45 -4.36 53.75
CA LEU A 227 21.93 -3.78 55.01
C LEU A 227 23.13 -4.60 55.51
N ALA A 228 24.34 -4.12 55.21
CA ALA A 228 25.56 -4.67 55.79
C ALA A 228 25.57 -4.39 57.31
N VAL A 229 25.28 -5.41 58.10
CA VAL A 229 25.47 -5.41 59.56
C VAL A 229 26.97 -5.33 59.85
N LYS A 230 27.50 -4.11 59.95
CA LYS A 230 28.89 -3.88 60.35
C LYS A 230 28.97 -3.98 61.88
N ARG A 231 29.40 -5.16 62.36
CA ARG A 231 29.87 -5.41 63.73
C ARG A 231 30.77 -4.24 64.18
N ARG A 232 30.33 -3.48 65.19
CA ARG A 232 31.16 -2.51 65.92
C ARG A 232 32.24 -3.26 66.69
N GLN A 233 33.47 -3.26 66.18
CA GLN A 233 34.65 -3.44 67.03
C GLN A 233 34.93 -2.09 67.72
N GLN A 234 34.97 -2.10 69.05
CA GLN A 234 35.43 -0.97 69.86
C GLN A 234 36.92 -0.70 69.63
N PRO A 235 37.37 0.57 69.62
CA PRO A 235 38.75 0.90 69.96
C PRO A 235 38.87 1.38 71.40
N ARG A 236 39.85 0.82 72.10
CA ARG A 236 40.29 1.15 73.45
C ARG A 236 41.41 2.21 73.35
N ARG A 237 41.16 3.40 73.91
CA ARG A 237 42.03 4.47 74.47
C ARG A 237 43.45 4.71 73.91
N THR A 238 43.81 5.99 73.70
CA THR A 238 44.72 6.78 74.59
C THR A 238 44.83 8.26 74.16
N ILE A 239 45.42 9.07 75.02
CA ILE A 239 45.23 10.52 75.31
C ILE A 239 46.44 11.37 74.84
N SER A 240 46.24 12.70 74.81
CA SER A 240 47.19 13.85 74.80
C SER A 240 47.55 14.43 73.42
N GLU A 241 47.67 15.75 73.19
CA GLU A 241 47.52 16.95 74.03
C GLU A 241 47.48 18.23 73.16
N LYS A 242 46.73 19.24 73.62
CA LYS A 242 46.82 20.71 73.44
C LYS A 242 47.61 21.33 72.26
N LYS A 243 46.96 22.25 71.53
CA LYS A 243 47.19 23.71 71.68
C LYS A 243 46.10 24.55 70.99
N ALA A 244 45.69 25.60 71.69
CA ALA A 244 44.74 26.63 71.29
C ALA A 244 45.39 27.72 70.42
N VAL A 245 44.55 28.51 69.74
CA VAL A 245 44.55 29.99 69.55
C VAL A 245 43.57 30.27 68.39
N SER A 246 42.37 30.82 68.67
CA SER A 246 41.99 32.24 68.47
C SER A 246 42.10 32.68 67.00
N THR A 247 41.12 33.26 66.30
CA THR A 247 40.02 34.16 66.70
C THR A 247 39.04 34.33 65.51
N ASN A 248 37.77 34.66 65.83
CA ASN A 248 36.70 35.40 65.12
C ASN A 248 37.06 36.13 63.79
N HIS A 249 36.18 36.47 62.84
CA HIS A 249 34.76 36.84 62.90
C HIS A 249 34.20 37.05 61.46
N VAL A 250 32.91 36.74 61.26
CA VAL A 250 31.85 37.48 60.53
C VAL A 250 31.95 37.89 59.05
N GLY A 251 30.81 37.68 58.35
CA GLY A 251 30.27 38.60 57.33
C GLY A 251 30.24 38.00 55.92
N VAL A 252 29.20 37.29 55.46
CA VAL A 252 27.87 37.74 54.98
C VAL A 252 27.92 38.52 53.65
N VAL A 253 26.90 38.27 52.82
CA VAL A 253 26.44 38.94 51.57
C VAL A 253 27.05 38.28 50.31
N ALA A 254 26.36 37.36 49.60
CA ALA A 254 25.20 37.55 48.70
C ALA A 254 25.46 38.74 47.73
N GLU A 255 25.32 38.67 46.41
CA GLU A 255 24.11 38.45 45.65
C GLU A 255 24.44 38.80 44.18
N SER A 256 23.66 38.22 43.24
CA SER A 256 23.31 38.79 41.92
C SER A 256 24.42 38.78 40.84
N THR A 257 24.20 38.56 39.55
CA THR A 257 23.04 38.64 38.64
C THR A 257 23.45 37.84 37.38
N LEU A 258 22.71 36.83 36.91
CA LEU A 258 21.76 36.89 35.79
C LEU A 258 22.17 37.79 34.60
N HIS A 259 22.64 37.17 33.53
CA HIS A 259 22.12 37.31 32.15
C HIS A 259 22.37 36.01 31.39
#